data_AF-A0A453C832-F1
#
_entry.id   AF-A0A453C832-F1
#
_cell.length_a   1.000
_cell.length_b   1.000
_cell.length_c   1.000
_cell.angle_alpha   90.00
_cell.angle_beta   90.00
_cell.angle_gamma   90.00
#
_symmetry.space_group_name_H-M   'P 1'
#
loop_
_entity.id
_entity.type
_entity.pdbx_description
1 polymer ?
#
loop_
_entity_poly.entity_id
_entity_poly.type
_entity_poly.pdbx_seq_one_letter_code
_entity_poly.pdbx_strand_id
1 'polypeptide(L)'
;MIEVCCNHMEYPDQITQTITHELIHAYDDCVGKNMDWTNCAHHACSEIRANHLSGNCHYKRELMKGFLKIRGHEPECVKRRSLESVKNNPYCSETAAKDAIEAVWNICYNDTRPFDRAP
;
A
#
# COMPACT_ATOMS: atom_id res chain seq x y z
N MET A 1 -15.26 -8.18 -4.27
CA MET A 1 -16.21 -7.05 -4.13
C MET A 1 -15.57 -6.07 -3.17
N ILE A 2 -15.52 -4.78 -3.53
CA ILE A 2 -14.93 -3.73 -2.68
C ILE A 2 -16.08 -3.04 -1.94
N GLU A 3 -16.00 -2.96 -0.62
CA GLU A 3 -16.97 -2.28 0.23
C GLU A 3 -16.26 -1.18 1.03
N VAL A 4 -16.86 0.02 1.09
CA VAL A 4 -16.29 1.16 1.81
C VAL A 4 -17.29 1.67 2.84
N CYS A 5 -16.87 1.69 4.10
CA CYS A 5 -17.67 2.18 5.22
C CYS A 5 -17.50 3.71 5.39
N CYS A 6 -18.42 4.48 4.81
CA CYS A 6 -18.34 5.95 4.82
C CYS A 6 -18.42 6.60 6.22
N ASN A 7 -18.93 5.89 7.23
CA ASN A 7 -19.05 6.41 8.60
C ASN A 7 -17.70 6.62 9.31
N HIS A 8 -16.59 6.14 8.73
CA HIS A 8 -15.24 6.34 9.24
C HIS A 8 -14.40 7.29 8.36
N MET A 9 -15.03 8.01 7.43
CA MET A 9 -14.36 8.93 6.50
C MET A 9 -14.66 10.37 6.90
N GLU A 10 -13.61 11.15 7.16
CA GLU A 10 -13.71 12.56 7.54
C GLU A 10 -13.67 13.48 6.32
N TYR A 11 -12.97 13.07 5.25
CA TYR A 11 -12.74 13.91 4.08
C TYR A 11 -13.01 13.15 2.77
N PRO A 12 -13.53 13.81 1.72
CA PRO A 12 -13.81 13.16 0.43
C PRO A 12 -12.60 12.50 -0.22
N ASP A 13 -11.40 13.04 -0.04
CA ASP A 13 -10.17 12.46 -0.60
C ASP A 13 -9.82 11.10 0.02
N GLN A 14 -10.25 10.84 1.26
CA GLN A 14 -10.04 9.54 1.91
C GLN A 14 -10.81 8.43 1.19
N ILE A 15 -12.03 8.72 0.70
CA ILE A 15 -12.82 7.76 -0.08
C ILE A 15 -12.09 7.44 -1.38
N THR A 16 -11.62 8.45 -2.11
CA THR A 16 -10.86 8.24 -3.35
C THR A 16 -9.59 7.45 -3.12
N GLN A 17 -8.82 7.76 -2.07
CA GLN A 17 -7.61 7.05 -1.69
C GLN A 17 -7.89 5.59 -1.34
N THR A 18 -8.89 5.32 -0.48
CA THR A 18 -9.28 3.96 -0.09
C THR A 18 -9.78 3.16 -1.29
N ILE A 19 -10.65 3.72 -2.13
CA ILE A 19 -11.12 3.01 -3.32
C ILE A 19 -9.96 2.71 -4.27
N THR A 20 -9.05 3.66 -4.48
CA THR A 20 -7.88 3.44 -5.34
C THR A 20 -6.97 2.36 -4.79
N HIS A 21 -6.74 2.35 -3.48
CA HIS A 21 -5.95 1.33 -2.78
C HIS A 21 -6.52 -0.08 -3.01
N GLU A 22 -7.82 -0.26 -2.75
CA GLU A 22 -8.48 -1.56 -2.96
C GLU A 22 -8.57 -1.95 -4.45
N LEU A 23 -8.68 -0.98 -5.36
CA LEU A 23 -8.63 -1.24 -6.80
C LEU A 23 -7.25 -1.71 -7.26
N ILE A 24 -6.16 -1.26 -6.63
CA ILE A 24 -4.82 -1.79 -6.91
C ILE A 24 -4.73 -3.24 -6.46
N HIS A 25 -5.24 -3.59 -5.28
CA HIS A 25 -5.32 -5.00 -4.86
C HIS A 25 -6.12 -5.86 -5.84
N ALA A 26 -7.29 -5.39 -6.27
CA ALA A 26 -8.10 -6.08 -7.26
C ALA A 26 -7.40 -6.21 -8.62
N TYR A 27 -6.65 -5.18 -9.04
CA TYR A 27 -5.86 -5.23 -10.26
C TYR A 27 -4.74 -6.27 -10.15
N ASP A 28 -3.99 -6.26 -9.03
CA ASP A 28 -2.88 -7.17 -8.79
C ASP A 28 -3.33 -8.63 -8.73
N ASP A 29 -4.47 -8.90 -8.11
CA ASP A 29 -5.09 -10.23 -8.08
C ASP A 29 -5.47 -10.72 -9.50
N CYS A 30 -5.92 -9.81 -10.36
CA CYS A 30 -6.34 -10.11 -11.72
C CYS A 30 -5.17 -10.32 -12.69
N VAL A 31 -4.12 -9.48 -12.60
CA VAL A 31 -2.99 -9.53 -13.55
C VAL A 31 -1.80 -10.34 -13.04
N GLY A 32 -1.70 -10.53 -11.73
CA GLY A 32 -0.66 -11.29 -11.07
C GLY A 32 -0.79 -12.77 -11.42
N LYS A 33 0.17 -13.31 -12.17
CA LYS A 33 0.22 -14.75 -12.41
C LYS A 33 0.47 -15.46 -11.08
N ASN A 34 -0.51 -16.26 -10.63
CA ASN A 34 -0.46 -17.02 -9.38
C ASN A 34 -0.33 -16.14 -8.13
N MET A 35 -1.14 -15.07 -8.05
CA MET A 35 -1.28 -14.31 -6.80
C MET A 35 -1.67 -15.26 -5.65
N ASP A 36 -0.98 -15.13 -4.52
CA ASP A 36 -1.19 -15.94 -3.32
C ASP A 36 -1.12 -15.05 -2.10
N TRP A 37 -2.29 -14.75 -1.52
CA TRP A 37 -2.43 -13.88 -0.36
C TRP A 37 -1.90 -14.50 0.94
N THR A 38 -1.56 -15.79 0.94
CA THR A 38 -0.86 -16.45 2.04
C THR A 38 0.65 -16.30 1.96
N ASN A 39 1.17 -15.88 0.79
CA ASN A 39 2.58 -15.58 0.59
C ASN A 39 2.88 -14.12 0.96
N CYS A 40 3.73 -13.92 1.96
CA CYS A 40 4.07 -12.59 2.45
C CYS A 40 4.70 -11.68 1.40
N ALA A 41 5.46 -12.21 0.43
CA ALA A 41 6.07 -11.42 -0.63
C ALA A 41 5.02 -10.91 -1.62
N HIS A 42 4.02 -11.74 -1.95
CA HIS A 42 2.91 -11.35 -2.82
C HIS A 42 2.05 -10.28 -2.16
N HIS A 43 1.64 -10.52 -0.91
CA HIS A 43 0.88 -9.55 -0.13
C HIS A 43 1.64 -8.23 0.06
N ALA A 44 2.93 -8.29 0.44
CA ALA A 44 3.77 -7.10 0.59
C ALA A 44 3.91 -6.32 -0.72
N CYS A 45 4.07 -6.99 -1.85
CA CYS A 45 4.15 -6.33 -3.15
C CYS A 45 2.88 -5.53 -3.46
N SER A 46 1.71 -6.14 -3.24
CA SER A 46 0.43 -5.47 -3.50
C SER A 46 0.20 -4.30 -2.55
N GLU A 47 0.58 -4.43 -1.27
CA GLU A 47 0.53 -3.34 -0.29
C GLU A 47 1.46 -2.17 -0.62
N ILE A 48 2.68 -2.45 -1.08
CA ILE A 48 3.61 -1.40 -1.51
C ILE A 48 2.99 -0.62 -2.67
N ARG A 49 2.48 -1.31 -3.69
CA ARG A 49 1.83 -0.67 -4.84
C ARG A 49 0.58 0.09 -4.44
N ALA A 50 -0.28 -0.49 -3.62
CA ALA A 50 -1.52 0.13 -3.19
C ALA A 50 -1.26 1.35 -2.30
N ASN A 51 -0.22 1.38 -1.47
CA ASN A 51 0.12 2.57 -0.67
C ASN A 51 0.82 3.66 -1.50
N HIS A 52 1.65 3.26 -2.47
CA HIS A 52 2.34 4.18 -3.38
C HIS A 52 1.38 4.88 -4.36
N LEU A 53 0.48 4.11 -4.98
CA LEU A 53 -0.36 4.58 -6.09
C LEU A 53 -1.71 5.17 -5.67
N SER A 54 -2.13 4.99 -4.42
CA SER A 54 -3.43 5.51 -3.95
C SER A 54 -3.38 6.96 -3.47
N GLY A 55 -2.19 7.54 -3.27
CA GLY A 55 -2.03 8.83 -2.61
C GLY A 55 -2.19 8.78 -1.08
N ASN A 56 -2.29 7.59 -0.47
CA ASN A 56 -2.34 7.40 0.99
C ASN A 56 -1.16 8.06 1.72
N CYS A 57 -0.01 8.16 1.05
CA CYS A 57 1.22 8.75 1.55
C CYS A 57 1.49 10.18 1.05
N HIS A 58 0.44 10.92 0.70
CA HIS A 58 0.58 12.32 0.30
C HIS A 58 1.12 13.19 1.45
N TYR A 59 2.18 13.96 1.17
CA TYR A 59 2.95 14.72 2.18
C TYR A 59 2.08 15.60 3.10
N LYS A 60 1.13 16.36 2.54
CA LYS A 60 0.24 17.24 3.34
C LYS A 60 -0.51 16.46 4.43
N ARG A 61 -0.92 15.21 4.15
CA ARG A 61 -1.69 14.39 5.08
C ARG A 61 -0.83 13.86 6.21
N GLU A 62 0.36 13.37 5.87
CA GLU A 62 1.32 12.88 6.86
C GLU A 62 1.85 14.03 7.73
N LEU A 63 2.01 15.24 7.18
CA LEU A 63 2.29 16.44 7.95
C LEU A 63 1.19 16.74 8.98
N MET A 64 -0.09 16.65 8.57
CA MET A 64 -1.23 16.82 9.50
C MET A 64 -1.29 15.72 10.58
N LYS A 65 -0.72 14.54 10.31
CA LYS A 65 -0.54 13.45 11.30
C LYS A 65 0.74 13.60 12.15
N GLY A 66 1.52 14.67 11.97
CA GLY A 66 2.72 14.96 12.75
C GLY A 66 4.03 14.41 12.18
N PHE A 67 4.03 13.84 10.97
CA PHE A 67 5.27 13.42 10.30
C PHE A 67 5.93 14.62 9.61
N LEU A 68 7.03 15.10 10.17
CA LEU A 68 7.71 16.34 9.74
C LEU A 68 8.81 16.13 8.69
N LYS A 69 9.10 14.87 8.33
CA LYS A 69 10.19 14.56 7.41
C LYS A 69 9.79 14.89 5.99
N ILE A 70 10.62 15.68 5.30
CA ILE A 70 10.37 16.12 3.92
C ILE A 70 11.06 15.18 2.92
N ARG A 71 12.37 14.96 3.08
CA ARG A 71 13.16 14.16 2.15
C ARG A 71 12.94 12.67 2.41
N GLY A 72 12.56 11.93 1.36
CA GLY A 72 12.30 10.49 1.45
C GLY A 72 11.00 10.14 2.21
N HIS A 73 10.15 11.14 2.43
CA HIS A 73 8.89 11.00 3.14
C HIS A 73 8.01 9.85 2.62
N GLU A 74 7.74 9.86 1.32
CA GLU A 74 6.75 8.97 0.72
C GLU A 74 7.22 7.50 0.79
N PRO A 75 8.47 7.15 0.40
CA PRO A 75 8.99 5.79 0.60
C PRO A 75 8.87 5.29 2.05
N GLU A 76 9.10 6.16 3.03
CA GLU A 76 9.02 5.80 4.44
C GLU A 76 7.59 5.58 4.91
N CYS A 77 6.66 6.42 4.46
CA CYS A 77 5.23 6.20 4.67
C CYS A 77 4.77 4.88 4.04
N VAL A 78 5.16 4.60 2.79
CA VAL A 78 4.79 3.36 2.09
C VAL A 78 5.34 2.14 2.81
N LYS A 79 6.63 2.14 3.20
CA LYS A 79 7.21 1.04 4.00
C LYS A 79 6.45 0.83 5.31
N ARG A 80 6.16 1.91 6.03
CA ARG A 80 5.47 1.85 7.32
C ARG A 80 4.05 1.27 7.18
N ARG A 81 3.26 1.79 6.24
CA ARG A 81 1.87 1.34 6.03
C ARG A 81 1.80 -0.08 5.48
N SER A 82 2.67 -0.43 4.54
CA SER A 82 2.74 -1.79 4.01
C SER A 82 3.10 -2.77 5.12
N LEU A 83 4.04 -2.41 6.00
CA LEU A 83 4.40 -3.24 7.14
C LEU A 83 3.25 -3.41 8.13
N GLU A 84 2.50 -2.33 8.42
CA GLU A 84 1.31 -2.40 9.27
C GLU A 84 0.27 -3.38 8.70
N SER A 85 0.01 -3.35 7.39
CA SER A 85 -0.95 -4.27 6.75
C SER A 85 -0.45 -5.73 6.73
N VAL A 86 0.78 -5.97 6.26
CA VAL A 86 1.30 -7.34 6.11
C VAL A 86 1.46 -8.03 7.47
N LYS A 87 1.78 -7.30 8.54
CA LYS A 87 1.83 -7.85 9.91
C LYS A 87 0.48 -8.35 10.42
N ASN A 88 -0.63 -7.82 9.90
CA ASN A 88 -1.98 -8.27 10.27
C ASN A 88 -2.42 -9.51 9.48
N ASN A 89 -1.62 -9.96 8.50
CA ASN A 89 -1.88 -11.20 7.80
C ASN A 89 -1.48 -12.40 8.68
N PRO A 90 -2.40 -13.34 8.98
CA PRO A 90 -2.14 -14.48 9.87
C PRO A 90 -1.06 -15.44 9.36
N TYR A 91 -0.72 -15.41 8.08
CA TYR A 91 0.33 -16.22 7.47
C TYR A 91 1.72 -15.58 7.56
N CYS A 92 1.82 -14.33 8.02
CA CYS A 92 3.05 -13.55 8.06
C CYS A 92 3.43 -13.17 9.49
N SER A 93 4.56 -13.70 9.97
CA SER A 93 5.16 -13.18 11.21
C SER A 93 5.69 -11.76 11.00
N GLU A 94 5.90 -11.00 12.08
CA GLU A 94 6.48 -9.65 11.98
C GLU A 94 7.85 -9.66 11.26
N THR A 95 8.70 -10.66 11.53
CA THR A 95 9.99 -10.78 10.84
C THR A 95 9.79 -11.09 9.36
N ALA A 96 8.91 -12.05 9.03
CA ALA A 96 8.61 -12.39 7.64
C ALA A 96 8.01 -11.20 6.86
N ALA A 97 7.20 -10.37 7.50
CA ALA A 97 6.63 -9.17 6.89
C ALA A 97 7.73 -8.14 6.55
N LYS A 98 8.70 -7.91 7.45
CA LYS A 98 9.83 -7.01 7.19
C LYS A 98 10.70 -7.54 6.04
N ASP A 99 11.06 -8.82 6.10
CA ASP A 99 11.92 -9.45 5.09
C ASP A 99 11.25 -9.46 3.72
N ALA A 100 9.94 -9.73 3.66
CA ALA A 100 9.15 -9.70 2.43
C ALA A 100 9.12 -8.30 1.80
N ILE A 101 8.91 -7.26 2.60
CA ILE A 101 8.89 -5.86 2.11
C ILE A 101 10.24 -5.49 1.50
N GLU A 102 11.35 -5.78 2.18
CA GLU A 102 12.68 -5.46 1.66
C GLU A 102 13.01 -6.28 0.39
N ALA A 103 12.60 -7.55 0.35
CA ALA A 103 12.86 -8.43 -0.79
C ALA A 103 12.17 -7.96 -2.08
N VAL A 104 10.96 -7.42 -1.98
CA VAL A 104 10.15 -7.02 -3.15
C VAL A 104 10.18 -5.51 -3.44
N TRP A 105 10.75 -4.70 -2.56
CA TRP A 105 10.70 -3.23 -2.59
C TRP A 105 11.00 -2.64 -3.97
N ASN A 106 12.19 -2.92 -4.51
CA ASN A 106 12.64 -2.31 -5.76
C ASN A 106 11.78 -2.69 -6.97
N ILE A 107 11.11 -3.84 -6.92
CA ILE A 107 10.25 -4.29 -8.03
C ILE A 107 8.90 -3.60 -7.90
N CYS A 108 8.28 -3.70 -6.72
CA CYS A 108 6.88 -3.32 -6.52
C CYS A 108 6.71 -1.80 -6.38
N TYR A 109 7.65 -1.13 -5.72
CA TYR A 109 7.59 0.34 -5.57
C TYR A 109 7.75 1.06 -6.92
N ASN A 110 8.53 0.50 -7.84
CA ASN A 110 8.74 1.09 -9.16
C ASN A 110 7.69 0.65 -10.20
N ASP A 111 6.77 -0.25 -9.84
CA ASP A 111 5.69 -0.69 -10.74
C ASP A 111 4.45 0.19 -10.58
N THR A 112 4.29 1.15 -11.50
CA THR A 112 3.22 2.14 -11.44
C THR A 112 1.92 1.69 -12.09
N ARG A 113 1.86 0.49 -12.69
CA ARG A 113 0.67 0.02 -13.40
C ARG A 113 -0.54 -0.05 -12.45
N PRO A 114 -1.76 0.24 -12.95
CA PRO A 114 -2.13 0.56 -14.34
C PRO A 114 -1.90 2.02 -14.74
N PHE A 115 -1.27 2.84 -13.89
CA PHE A 115 -0.94 4.23 -14.21
C PHE A 115 0.37 4.35 -14.98
N ASP A 116 0.45 5.36 -15.84
CA ASP A 116 1.70 5.70 -16.56
C ASP A 116 2.79 6.23 -15.61
N ARG A 117 2.40 6.78 -14.46
CA ARG A 117 3.27 7.28 -13.40
C ARG A 117 2.55 7.25 -12.05
N ALA A 118 3.32 7.26 -10.96
CA ALA A 118 2.78 7.46 -9.63
C ALA A 118 2.07 8.84 -9.55
N PRO A 119 0.86 8.92 -8.96
CA PRO A 119 0.08 10.15 -8.86
C PRO A 119 0.72 11.26 -8.02
#